data_AF-A0A920PM13-F1
#
_entry.id   AF-A0A920PM13-F1
#
_cell.length_a   1.000
_cell.length_b   1.000
_cell.length_c   1.000
_cell.angle_alpha   90.00
_cell.angle_beta   90.00
_cell.angle_gamma   90.00
#
_symmetry.space_group_name_H-M   'P 1'
#
loop_
_entity.id
_entity.type
_entity.pdbx_description
1 polymer ?
#
loop_
_entity_poly.entity_id
_entity_poly.type
_entity_poly.pdbx_seq_one_letter_code
_entity_poly.pdbx_strand_id
1 'polypeptide(L)'
;MTEYDENVDIQCGGVLVRPGDILVGDDDGVVVVPNRLLKQLLHSPKEYEEVEAHILDKVQSEGVSPGTYYPPSEEFIEQFRLNQSKQS
;
A
#
# COMPACT_ATOMS: atom_id res chain seq x y z
N MET A 1 0.23 -25.98 -23.66
CA MET A 1 1.34 -25.75 -22.74
C MET A 1 2.13 -27.04 -22.70
N THR A 2 3.29 -27.04 -23.34
CA THR A 2 4.25 -28.15 -23.28
C THR A 2 4.98 -28.11 -21.94
N GLU A 3 5.71 -29.16 -21.59
CA GLU A 3 6.27 -29.37 -20.24
C GLU A 3 7.31 -28.31 -19.77
N TYR A 4 7.71 -27.37 -20.64
CA TYR A 4 8.60 -26.25 -20.31
C TYR A 4 8.25 -25.02 -21.17
N ASP A 5 7.39 -24.15 -20.64
CA ASP A 5 7.25 -22.77 -21.13
C ASP A 5 7.78 -21.83 -20.04
N GLU A 6 8.75 -20.99 -20.37
CA GLU A 6 9.36 -20.01 -19.47
C GLU A 6 9.13 -18.59 -19.98
N ASN A 7 9.09 -17.62 -19.07
CA ASN A 7 8.90 -16.21 -19.41
C ASN A 7 7.65 -15.95 -20.28
N VAL A 8 6.57 -16.68 -20.01
CA VAL A 8 5.25 -16.45 -20.61
C VAL A 8 4.30 -15.84 -19.60
N ASP A 9 3.30 -15.11 -20.08
CA ASP A 9 2.20 -14.63 -19.25
C ASP A 9 1.42 -15.81 -18.68
N ILE A 10 1.15 -15.79 -17.37
CA ILE A 10 0.37 -16.83 -16.69
C ILE A 10 -0.78 -16.22 -15.89
N GLN A 11 -1.79 -17.05 -15.63
CA GLN A 11 -2.83 -16.77 -14.65
C GLN A 11 -2.53 -17.56 -13.37
N CYS A 12 -2.40 -16.87 -12.24
CA CYS A 12 -2.21 -17.48 -10.92
C CYS A 12 -3.23 -16.88 -9.93
N GLY A 13 -4.06 -17.72 -9.30
CA GLY A 13 -5.07 -17.24 -8.35
C GLY A 13 -6.09 -16.26 -8.95
N GLY A 14 -6.35 -16.34 -10.26
CA GLY A 14 -7.21 -15.38 -10.98
C GLY A 14 -6.52 -14.08 -11.38
N VAL A 15 -5.25 -13.87 -11.01
CA VAL A 15 -4.45 -12.69 -11.33
C VAL A 15 -3.52 -12.97 -12.51
N LEU A 16 -3.35 -11.99 -13.41
CA LEU A 16 -2.39 -12.04 -14.49
C LEU A 16 -0.99 -11.71 -13.96
N VAL A 17 -0.02 -12.58 -14.20
CA VAL A 17 1.39 -12.39 -13.87
C VAL A 17 2.18 -12.38 -15.17
N ARG A 18 2.98 -11.32 -15.38
CA ARG A 18 3.84 -11.20 -16.55
C ARG A 18 5.31 -11.32 -16.18
N PRO A 19 6.16 -11.77 -17.10
CA PRO A 19 7.61 -11.68 -16.94
C PRO A 19 8.03 -10.25 -16.61
N GLY A 20 8.80 -10.09 -15.53
CA GLY A 20 9.30 -8.79 -15.04
C GLY A 20 8.41 -8.09 -14.02
N ASP A 21 7.20 -8.58 -13.74
CA ASP A 21 6.41 -8.12 -12.60
C ASP A 21 7.11 -8.48 -11.28
N ILE A 22 6.90 -7.66 -10.25
CA ILE A 22 7.46 -7.91 -8.91
C ILE A 22 6.44 -8.69 -8.10
N LEU A 23 6.87 -9.81 -7.52
CA LEU A 23 6.09 -10.58 -6.55
C LEU A 23 6.57 -10.22 -5.15
N VAL A 24 5.64 -9.79 -4.29
CA VAL A 24 5.89 -9.54 -2.87
C VAL A 24 5.06 -10.52 -2.09
N GLY A 25 5.68 -11.33 -1.23
CA GLY A 25 4.97 -12.31 -0.43
C GLY A 25 5.39 -12.26 1.04
N ASP A 26 4.42 -12.50 1.91
CA ASP A 26 4.55 -12.61 3.36
C ASP A 26 3.70 -13.78 3.89
N ASP A 27 3.45 -13.81 5.19
CA ASP A 27 2.66 -14.86 5.84
C ASP A 27 1.16 -14.79 5.50
N ASP A 28 0.66 -13.65 5.02
CA ASP A 28 -0.75 -13.44 4.65
C ASP A 28 -1.01 -13.79 3.18
N GLY A 29 0.00 -13.65 2.31
CA GLY A 29 -0.12 -14.10 0.92
C GLY A 29 0.93 -13.52 -0.02
N VAL A 30 0.56 -13.40 -1.30
CA VAL A 30 1.43 -12.89 -2.36
C VAL A 30 0.67 -11.87 -3.20
N VAL A 31 1.30 -10.73 -3.45
CA VAL A 31 0.81 -9.64 -4.29
C VAL A 31 1.68 -9.51 -5.55
N VAL A 32 1.02 -9.27 -6.68
CA VAL A 32 1.66 -9.03 -7.97
C VAL A 32 1.68 -7.52 -8.22
N VAL A 33 2.87 -6.93 -8.33
CA VAL A 33 3.08 -5.51 -8.63
C VAL A 33 3.54 -5.37 -10.08
N PRO A 34 2.70 -4.79 -10.97
CA PRO A 34 3.07 -4.62 -12.37
C PRO A 34 4.31 -3.74 -12.55
N ASN A 35 5.29 -4.21 -13.33
CA ASN A 35 6.56 -3.50 -13.50
C ASN A 35 6.39 -2.03 -13.96
N ARG A 36 5.42 -1.81 -14.85
CA ARG A 36 5.08 -0.47 -15.40
C ARG A 36 4.65 0.55 -14.33
N LEU A 37 4.17 0.10 -13.17
CA LEU A 37 3.68 0.97 -12.10
C LEU A 37 4.75 1.32 -11.06
N LEU A 38 5.91 0.65 -11.10
CA LEU A 38 6.95 0.82 -10.07
C LEU A 38 7.37 2.27 -9.90
N LYS A 39 7.57 3.01 -11.01
CA LYS A 39 7.95 4.43 -10.94
C LYS A 39 6.93 5.31 -10.21
N GLN A 40 5.65 4.96 -10.28
CA GLN A 40 4.60 5.71 -9.59
C GLN A 40 4.59 5.37 -8.09
N LEU A 41 4.82 4.11 -7.74
CA LEU A 41 4.85 3.63 -6.35
C LEU A 41 6.06 4.14 -5.57
N LEU A 42 7.19 4.38 -6.23
CA LEU A 42 8.42 4.86 -5.57
C LEU A 42 8.26 6.25 -4.90
N HIS A 43 7.23 7.02 -5.24
CA HIS A 43 7.14 8.45 -4.88
C HIS A 43 6.21 8.79 -3.71
N SER A 44 5.68 7.83 -2.94
CA SER A 44 4.70 8.18 -1.90
C SER A 44 4.69 7.39 -0.58
N PRO A 45 5.58 6.43 -0.25
CA PRO A 45 5.38 5.61 0.95
C PRO A 45 5.45 6.42 2.26
N LYS A 46 6.28 7.47 2.32
CA LYS A 46 6.48 8.24 3.56
C LYS A 46 5.22 8.92 4.08
N GLU A 47 4.47 9.61 3.23
CA GLU A 47 3.27 10.31 3.69
C GLU A 47 2.23 9.31 4.21
N TYR A 48 2.07 8.17 3.52
CA TYR A 48 1.17 7.10 3.98
C TYR A 48 1.63 6.51 5.32
N GLU A 49 2.92 6.21 5.49
CA GLU A 49 3.48 5.71 6.75
C GLU A 49 3.24 6.70 7.90
N GLU A 50 3.47 7.99 7.68
CA GLU A 50 3.29 9.01 8.72
C GLU A 50 1.81 9.23 9.06
N VAL A 51 0.92 9.18 8.07
CA VAL A 51 -0.54 9.22 8.27
C VAL A 51 -1.02 8.01 9.07
N GLU A 52 -0.57 6.80 8.73
CA GLU A 52 -0.90 5.58 9.46
C GLU A 52 -0.41 5.61 10.91
N ALA A 53 0.82 6.09 11.12
CA ALA A 53 1.36 6.27 12.46
C ALA A 53 0.51 7.26 13.28
N HIS A 54 0.05 8.35 12.66
CA HIS A 54 -0.83 9.32 13.31
C HIS A 54 -2.22 8.75 13.62
N ILE A 55 -2.77 7.93 12.73
CA ILE A 55 -4.03 7.21 12.96
C ILE A 55 -3.89 6.30 14.18
N LEU A 56 -2.80 5.54 14.27
CA LEU A 56 -2.56 4.65 15.42
C LEU A 56 -2.46 5.41 16.75
N ASP A 57 -1.76 6.53 16.78
CA ASP A 57 -1.66 7.40 17.97
C ASP A 57 -3.04 7.94 18.39
N LYS A 58 -3.86 8.37 17.42
CA LYS A 58 -5.24 8.84 17.64
C LYS A 58 -6.16 7.74 18.16
N VAL A 59 -6.12 6.56 17.57
CA VAL A 59 -6.88 5.38 18.02
C VAL A 59 -6.52 5.02 19.47
N GLN A 60 -5.23 5.03 19.81
CA GLN A 60 -4.75 4.69 21.15
C GLN A 60 -5.08 5.76 22.19
N SER A 61 -4.88 7.03 21.87
CA SER A 61 -5.12 8.15 22.80
C SER A 61 -6.61 8.40 23.07
N GLU A 62 -7.47 8.26 22.06
CA GLU A 62 -8.92 8.46 22.19
C GLU A 62 -9.65 7.16 22.57
N GLY A 63 -8.98 6.00 22.52
CA GLY A 63 -9.55 4.71 22.88
C GLY A 63 -10.69 4.26 21.95
N VAL A 64 -10.69 4.72 20.70
CA VAL A 64 -11.72 4.42 19.70
C VAL A 64 -11.32 3.22 18.83
N SER A 65 -12.25 2.73 18.00
CA SER A 65 -11.94 1.64 17.08
C SER A 65 -11.08 2.10 15.90
N PRO A 66 -10.23 1.25 15.30
CA PRO A 66 -9.45 1.61 14.11
C PRO A 66 -10.31 2.12 12.94
N GLY A 67 -11.52 1.57 12.76
CA GLY A 67 -12.46 1.99 11.71
C GLY A 67 -12.99 3.41 11.85
N THR A 68 -12.72 4.10 12.97
CA THR A 68 -13.04 5.52 13.13
C THR A 68 -12.18 6.42 12.24
N TYR A 69 -10.94 6.01 11.96
CA TYR A 69 -9.99 6.79 11.17
C TYR A 69 -9.47 6.05 9.93
N TYR A 70 -9.80 4.76 9.76
CA TYR A 70 -9.38 3.97 8.60
C TYR A 70 -10.58 3.47 7.77
N PRO A 71 -10.60 3.67 6.44
CA PRO A 71 -9.61 4.42 5.66
C PRO A 71 -9.68 5.93 5.96
N PRO A 72 -8.54 6.65 5.93
CA PRO A 72 -8.51 8.08 6.25
C PRO A 72 -9.32 8.89 5.24
N SER A 73 -10.14 9.82 5.74
CA SER A 73 -10.84 10.78 4.89
C SER A 73 -9.88 11.83 4.33
N GLU A 74 -10.25 12.45 3.21
CA GLU A 74 -9.48 13.57 2.64
C GLU A 74 -9.28 14.69 3.66
N GLU A 75 -10.33 15.03 4.42
CA GLU A 75 -10.26 16.02 5.51
C GLU A 75 -9.22 15.65 6.56
N PHE A 76 -9.13 14.38 6.95
CA PHE A 76 -8.14 13.92 7.94
C PHE A 76 -6.70 14.08 7.42
N ILE A 77 -6.47 13.72 6.15
CA ILE A 77 -5.17 13.86 5.50
C ILE A 77 -4.79 15.34 5.38
N GLU A 78 -5.74 16.22 5.02
CA GLU A 78 -5.49 17.66 4.96
C GLU A 78 -5.15 18.24 6.34
N GLN A 79 -5.87 17.85 7.40
CA GLN A 79 -5.54 18.26 8.77
C GLN A 79 -4.15 17.79 9.18
N PHE A 80 -3.79 16.55 8.83
CA PHE A 80 -2.45 16.01 9.06
C PHE A 80 -1.36 16.84 8.35
N ARG A 81 -1.55 17.17 7.06
CA ARG A 81 -0.64 18.03 6.28
C ARG A 81 -0.50 19.44 6.89
N LEU A 82 -1.61 20.02 7.34
CA LEU A 82 -1.63 21.33 8.00
C LEU A 82 -0.90 21.30 9.35
N ASN A 83 -0.99 20.20 10.09
CA ASN A 83 -0.31 20.07 11.39
C ASN A 83 1.20 19.85 11.23
N GLN A 84 1.62 19.04 10.26
CA GLN A 84 3.04 18.86 9.89
C GLN A 84 3.71 20.19 9.51
N SER A 85 3.04 21.01 8.68
CA SER A 85 3.58 22.30 8.24
C SER A 85 3.68 23.36 9.35
N LYS A 86 2.88 23.26 10.41
CA LYS A 86 2.94 24.16 11.58
C LYS A 86 4.04 23.78 12.59
N GLN A 87 4.62 22.59 12.44
CA GLN A 87 5.56 22.02 13.39
C GLN A 87 7.02 22.05 12.89
N SER A 88 7.27 22.61 11.69
CA SER A 88 8.59 22.97 11.13
C SER A 88 8.92 24.44 11.32
#